data_AF-A0A7Z1GQ53-F1
#
_entry.id   AF-A0A7Z1GQ53-F1
#
_cell.length_a   1.000
_cell.length_b   1.000
_cell.length_c   1.000
_cell.angle_alpha   90.00
_cell.angle_beta   90.00
_cell.angle_gamma   90.00
#
_symmetry.space_group_name_H-M   'P 1'
#
loop_
_entity.id
_entity.type
_entity.pdbx_description
1 polymer ?
#
loop_
_entity_poly.entity_id
_entity_poly.type
_entity_poly.pdbx_seq_one_letter_code
_entity_poly.pdbx_strand_id
1 'polypeptide(L)' 'MRTIVCSVCHGRGGPIEIECPDCGGTGYDPTDEKPFAQCHNCYGEETVDVDECTNCGGTGEVDAD' A
#
# COMPACT_ATOMS: atom_id res chain seq x y z
N MET A 1 -12.50 -12.95 21.07
CA MET A 1 -11.75 -12.11 20.13
C MET A 1 -10.32 -12.12 20.59
N ARG A 2 -9.43 -12.73 19.79
CA ARG A 2 -7.98 -12.71 20.02
C ARG A 2 -7.41 -11.75 19.00
N THR A 3 -6.66 -10.74 19.41
CA THR A 3 -5.92 -9.92 18.45
C THR A 3 -4.53 -10.52 18.25
N ILE A 4 -4.06 -10.54 17.01
CA ILE A 4 -2.68 -10.90 16.67
C ILE A 4 -1.98 -9.68 16.08
N VAL A 5 -0.67 -9.61 16.30
CA VAL A 5 0.16 -8.53 15.75
C VAL A 5 0.07 -8.56 14.23
N CYS A 6 -0.22 -7.42 13.61
CA CYS A 6 -0.30 -7.29 12.17
C CYS A 6 1.06 -7.64 11.55
N SER A 7 1.07 -8.64 10.66
CA SER A 7 2.28 -9.12 9.99
C SER A 7 2.84 -8.14 8.96
N VAL A 8 2.02 -7.21 8.46
CA VAL A 8 2.40 -6.22 7.44
C VAL A 8 3.18 -5.06 8.07
N CYS A 9 2.64 -4.46 9.13
CA CYS A 9 3.30 -3.35 9.82
C CYS A 9 4.12 -3.79 11.04
N HIS A 10 4.16 -5.09 11.35
CA HIS A 10 4.81 -5.65 12.54
C HIS A 10 4.45 -4.94 13.85
N GLY A 11 3.15 -4.63 14.03
CA GLY A 11 2.67 -3.94 15.24
C GLY A 11 2.87 -2.42 15.27
N ARG A 12 3.45 -1.81 14.23
CA ARG A 12 3.68 -0.35 14.19
C ARG A 12 2.44 0.48 13.93
N GLY A 13 1.46 -0.08 13.21
CA GLY A 13 0.31 0.68 12.69
C GLY A 13 0.61 1.47 11.40
N GLY A 14 1.89 1.73 11.09
CA GLY A 14 2.35 2.46 9.90
C GLY A 14 3.63 3.25 10.20
N PRO A 15 4.18 4.04 9.25
CA PRO A 15 3.89 4.01 7.81
C PRO A 15 4.37 2.69 7.18
N ILE A 16 3.72 2.27 6.10
CA ILE A 16 4.12 1.10 5.32
C ILE A 16 4.21 1.46 3.83
N GLU A 17 5.07 0.75 3.12
CA GLU A 17 5.11 0.78 1.67
C GLU A 17 4.11 -0.26 1.14
N ILE A 18 3.26 0.17 0.21
CA ILE A 18 2.32 -0.72 -0.49
C ILE A 18 2.50 -0.59 -2.00
N GLU A 19 2.05 -1.62 -2.72
CA GLU A 19 1.93 -1.54 -4.17
C GLU A 19 0.98 -0.39 -4.55
N CYS A 20 1.40 0.43 -5.53
CA CYS A 20 0.60 1.58 -5.95
C CYS A 20 -0.76 1.10 -6.49
N PRO A 21 -1.88 1.50 -5.87
CA PRO A 21 -3.20 1.00 -6.24
C PRO A 21 -3.67 1.50 -7.61
N ASP A 22 -3.13 2.64 -8.07
CA ASP A 22 -3.53 3.28 -9.32
C ASP A 22 -2.91 2.59 -10.55
N CYS A 23 -1.68 2.09 -10.42
CA CYS A 23 -0.98 1.40 -11.50
C CYS A 23 -0.79 -0.09 -11.28
N GLY A 24 -1.23 -0.63 -10.14
CA GLY A 24 -1.05 -2.04 -9.77
C GLY A 24 0.41 -2.47 -9.79
N GLY A 25 1.30 -1.61 -9.30
CA GLY A 25 2.74 -1.91 -9.24
C GLY A 25 3.48 -1.83 -10.58
N THR A 26 2.85 -1.34 -11.64
CA THR A 26 3.52 -1.24 -12.96
C THR A 26 4.37 0.01 -13.12
N GLY A 27 4.11 1.06 -12.32
CA GLY A 27 4.74 2.38 -12.48
C GLY A 27 4.20 3.19 -13.66
N TYR A 28 3.35 2.62 -14.52
CA TYR A 28 2.78 3.27 -15.70
C TYR A 28 1.32 3.66 -15.48
N ASP A 29 0.89 4.77 -16.09
CA ASP A 29 -0.52 5.16 -16.06
C ASP A 29 -1.33 4.28 -17.03
N PRO A 30 -2.26 3.43 -16.55
CA PRO A 30 -3.06 2.58 -17.43
C PRO A 30 -4.12 3.37 -18.23
N THR A 31 -4.36 4.63 -17.90
CA THR A 31 -5.34 5.50 -18.54
C THR A 31 -4.75 6.42 -19.61
N ASP A 32 -3.42 6.57 -19.66
CA ASP A 32 -2.73 7.31 -20.73
C ASP A 32 -2.30 6.34 -21.84
N GLU A 33 -2.68 6.66 -23.08
CA GLU A 33 -2.31 5.87 -24.27
C GLU A 33 -0.81 5.98 -24.61
N LYS A 34 -0.06 6.87 -23.96
CA LYS A 34 1.37 7.00 -24.15
C LYS A 34 2.13 5.87 -23.44
N PRO A 35 3.00 5.12 -24.15
CA PRO A 35 3.69 3.95 -23.63
C PRO A 35 4.70 4.23 -22.51
N PHE A 36 4.97 5.50 -22.19
CA PHE A 36 5.92 5.93 -21.15
C PHE A 36 5.28 6.92 -20.17
N ALA A 37 3.95 7.01 -20.14
CA ALA A 37 3.27 7.81 -19.12
C ALA A 37 3.49 7.16 -17.76
N GLN A 38 4.15 7.89 -16.87
CA GLN A 38 4.34 7.48 -15.49
C GLN A 38 3.02 7.64 -14.74
N CYS A 39 2.74 6.70 -13.83
CA CYS A 39 1.60 6.82 -12.93
C CYS A 39 1.70 8.13 -12.14
N HIS A 40 0.64 8.94 -12.12
CA HIS A 40 0.65 10.22 -11.43
C HIS A 40 0.67 10.12 -9.89
N ASN A 41 0.36 8.95 -9.34
CA ASN A 41 0.35 8.72 -7.90
C ASN A 41 1.72 8.30 -7.36
N CYS A 42 2.32 7.26 -7.96
CA CYS A 42 3.65 6.78 -7.56
C CYS A 42 4.80 7.38 -8.38
N TYR A 43 4.53 8.19 -9.40
CA TYR A 43 5.53 8.80 -10.29
C TYR A 43 6.52 7.81 -10.92
N GLY A 44 6.10 6.56 -11.12
CA GLY A 44 6.95 5.49 -11.65
C GLY A 44 7.70 4.66 -10.60
N GLU A 45 7.53 4.93 -9.31
CA GLU A 45 8.19 4.19 -8.22
C GLU A 45 7.55 2.83 -7.92
N GLU A 46 6.43 2.48 -8.58
CA GLU A 46 5.66 1.22 -8.44
C GLU A 46 4.96 1.06 -7.07
N THR A 47 5.50 1.66 -6.01
CA THR A 47 4.97 1.66 -4.65
C THR A 47 4.58 3.06 -4.18
N VAL A 48 3.79 3.11 -3.10
CA VAL A 48 3.49 4.35 -2.37
C VAL A 48 3.59 4.12 -0.88
N ASP A 49 4.11 5.10 -0.16
CA ASP A 49 4.06 5.14 1.29
C ASP A 49 2.67 5.55 1.77
N VAL A 50 2.10 4.76 2.68
CA VAL A 50 0.86 5.09 3.37
C VAL A 50 1.12 5.24 4.86
N ASP A 51 0.55 6.29 5.46
CA ASP A 51 0.72 6.59 6.88
C ASP A 51 0.08 5.52 7.78
N GLU A 52 -1.04 4.97 7.33
CA GLU A 52 -1.79 3.95 8.04
C GLU A 52 -1.70 2.61 7.31
N CYS A 53 -1.37 1.56 8.05
CA CYS A 53 -1.35 0.21 7.52
C CYS A 53 -2.76 -0.21 7.09
N THR A 54 -2.94 -0.43 5.80
CA THR A 54 -4.21 -0.83 5.18
C THR A 54 -4.73 -2.19 5.66
N ASN A 55 -3.85 -3.04 6.19
CA ASN A 55 -4.22 -4.36 6.72
C ASN A 55 -4.82 -4.31 8.13
N CYS A 56 -4.33 -3.42 9.01
CA CYS A 56 -4.83 -3.29 10.39
C CYS A 56 -5.54 -1.97 10.68
N GLY A 57 -5.68 -1.09 9.69
CA GLY A 57 -6.30 0.23 9.83
C GLY A 57 -5.58 1.11 10.86
N GLY A 58 -4.25 1.08 10.89
CA GLY A 58 -3.47 1.90 11.82
C GLY A 58 -3.32 1.32 13.24
N THR A 59 -4.04 0.26 13.60
CA THR A 59 -4.08 -0.24 14.99
C THR A 59 -2.84 -1.06 15.39
N GLY A 60 -2.12 -1.62 14.42
CA GLY A 60 -1.00 -2.53 14.66
C GLY A 60 -1.42 -3.99 14.92
N GLU A 61 -2.71 -4.28 15.06
CA GLU A 61 -3.22 -5.63 15.36
C GLU A 61 -4.41 -5.99 14.45
N VAL A 62 -4.62 -7.28 14.20
CA VAL A 62 -5.79 -7.78 13.44
C VAL A 62 -6.51 -8.83 14.27
N ASP A 63 -7.83 -8.91 14.14
CA ASP A 63 -8.63 -9.93 14.80
C ASP A 63 -8.32 -11.32 14.22
N ALA A 64 -7.97 -12.26 15.09
CA ALA A 64 -7.86 -13.68 14.81
C ALA A 64 -9.07 -14.40 15.41
N ASP A 65 -9.80 -15.12 14.55
CA ASP A 65 -10.87 -16.05 14.92
C ASP A 65 -10.29 -17.38 15.43
#